data_AF-A0A0R0LZA6-F1
#
_entry.id   AF-A0A0R0LZA6-F1
#
_cell.length_a   1.000
_cell.length_b   1.000
_cell.length_c   1.000
_cell.angle_alpha   90.00
_cell.angle_beta   90.00
_cell.angle_gamma   90.00
#
_symmetry.space_group_name_H-M   'P 1'
#
loop_
_entity.id
_entity.type
_entity.pdbx_description
1 polymer ?
#
loop_
_entity_poly.entity_id
_entity_poly.type
_entity_poly.pdbx_seq_one_letter_code
_entity_poly.pdbx_strand_id
1 'polypeptide(L)'
;MLKNNSLNSQISLINALFKMVSQKENAPFSLVDVLRKEILKLRQLNEEYKQLLTDKRIVSKESNKIKDLKRYHLQDGSTYVIRSNYKYLYDNKTRIITYQFKNGQIERTFPNGIKEIRYTDGSIGIRHGNNDYDYITTRK
;
A
#
# COMPACT_ATOMS: atom_id res chain seq x y z
N MET A 1 -10.27 -8.78 -16.82
CA MET A 1 -11.46 -9.04 -15.99
C MET A 1 -11.08 -8.78 -14.54
N LEU A 2 -11.82 -7.90 -13.88
CA LEU A 2 -11.66 -7.57 -12.47
C LEU A 2 -11.73 -8.86 -11.65
N LYS A 3 -10.76 -9.06 -10.75
CA LYS A 3 -10.74 -10.15 -9.78
C LYS A 3 -12.01 -10.06 -8.91
N ASN A 4 -13.08 -10.74 -9.31
CA ASN A 4 -14.21 -11.10 -8.45
C ASN A 4 -13.79 -12.09 -7.33
N ASN A 5 -12.52 -12.47 -7.28
CA ASN A 5 -11.95 -13.35 -6.27
C ASN A 5 -11.83 -12.72 -4.88
N SER A 6 -12.04 -11.41 -4.70
CA SER A 6 -12.02 -10.79 -3.35
C SER A 6 -13.36 -10.88 -2.65
N LEU A 7 -14.46 -10.64 -3.36
CA LEU A 7 -15.79 -10.63 -2.77
C LEU A 7 -16.29 -12.06 -2.56
N ASN A 8 -16.09 -12.93 -3.56
CA ASN A 8 -16.51 -14.33 -3.46
C ASN A 8 -15.70 -15.08 -2.40
N SER A 9 -14.40 -14.80 -2.23
CA SER A 9 -13.61 -15.39 -1.15
C SER A 9 -14.08 -14.89 0.23
N GLN A 10 -14.44 -13.61 0.33
CA GLN A 10 -14.99 -13.04 1.57
C GLN A 10 -16.37 -13.61 1.89
N ILE A 11 -17.24 -13.77 0.89
CA ILE A 11 -18.55 -14.41 1.03
C ILE A 11 -18.39 -15.89 1.41
N SER A 12 -17.45 -16.60 0.80
CA SER A 12 -17.13 -17.99 1.16
C SER A 12 -16.59 -18.08 2.59
N LEU A 13 -15.75 -17.15 3.03
CA LEU A 13 -15.26 -17.07 4.41
C LEU A 13 -16.43 -16.82 5.38
N ILE A 14 -17.31 -15.87 5.06
CA ILE A 14 -18.51 -15.54 5.85
C ILE A 14 -19.44 -16.76 5.94
N ASN A 15 -19.69 -17.45 4.83
CA ASN A 15 -20.52 -18.65 4.80
C ASN A 15 -19.89 -19.82 5.57
N ALA A 16 -18.57 -19.98 5.49
CA ALA A 16 -17.84 -20.97 6.30
C ALA A 16 -17.92 -20.66 7.80
N LEU A 17 -17.82 -19.38 8.17
CA LEU A 17 -18.00 -18.91 9.54
C LEU A 17 -19.43 -19.21 10.03
N PHE A 18 -20.47 -18.83 9.27
CA PHE A 18 -21.86 -19.14 9.60
C PHE A 18 -22.10 -20.64 9.76
N LYS A 19 -21.57 -21.47 8.85
CA LYS A 19 -21.70 -22.93 8.93
C LYS A 19 -21.02 -23.50 10.18
N MET A 20 -19.87 -22.94 10.60
CA MET A 20 -19.21 -23.32 11.86
C MET A 20 -20.04 -22.92 13.09
N VAL A 21 -20.80 -21.83 13.04
CA VAL A 21 -21.70 -21.39 14.12
C VAL A 21 -22.94 -22.28 14.24
N SER A 22 -23.55 -22.63 13.11
CA SER A 22 -24.79 -23.38 13.07
C SER A 22 -24.65 -24.85 13.46
N GLN A 23 -23.42 -25.39 13.50
CA GLN A 23 -23.17 -26.83 13.61
C GLN A 23 -22.58 -27.30 14.94
N LYS A 24 -22.42 -26.45 15.96
CA LYS A 24 -21.71 -26.88 17.18
C LYS A 24 -22.35 -26.42 18.49
N GLU A 25 -23.00 -27.38 19.16
CA GLU A 25 -23.16 -27.40 20.61
C GLU A 25 -21.83 -27.71 21.34
N ASN A 26 -20.75 -28.10 20.63
CA ASN A 26 -19.45 -28.50 21.22
C ASN A 26 -18.21 -28.00 20.43
N ALA A 27 -18.09 -26.69 20.18
CA ALA A 27 -16.88 -26.11 19.57
C ALA A 27 -15.91 -25.61 20.64
N PRO A 28 -14.58 -25.83 20.50
CA PRO A 28 -13.60 -25.24 21.42
C PRO A 28 -13.46 -23.71 21.28
N PHE A 29 -14.11 -23.08 20.30
CA PHE A 29 -14.15 -21.62 20.12
C PHE A 29 -15.53 -21.18 19.62
N SER A 30 -16.12 -20.20 20.29
CA SER A 30 -17.41 -19.62 19.90
C SER A 30 -17.24 -18.65 18.73
N LEU A 31 -18.27 -18.46 17.90
CA LEU A 31 -18.33 -17.35 16.93
C LEU A 31 -17.97 -16.02 17.59
N VAL A 32 -18.43 -15.84 18.84
CA VAL A 32 -18.15 -14.66 19.64
C VAL A 32 -16.63 -14.48 19.81
N ASP A 33 -15.86 -15.55 19.96
CA ASP A 33 -14.41 -15.48 20.12
C ASP A 33 -13.69 -15.12 18.80
N VAL A 34 -14.19 -15.64 17.68
CA VAL A 34 -13.69 -15.26 16.34
C VAL A 34 -13.96 -13.78 16.07
N LEU A 35 -15.18 -13.31 16.34
CA LEU A 35 -15.55 -11.90 16.18
C LEU A 35 -14.76 -11.00 17.13
N ARG A 36 -14.58 -11.39 18.40
CA ARG A 36 -13.73 -10.66 19.36
C ARG A 36 -12.30 -10.55 18.84
N LYS A 37 -11.71 -11.63 18.33
CA LYS A 37 -10.36 -11.64 17.76
C LYS A 37 -10.23 -10.68 16.58
N GLU A 38 -11.21 -10.68 15.68
CA GLU A 38 -11.20 -9.76 14.54
C GLU A 38 -11.37 -8.30 14.97
N ILE A 39 -12.27 -8.02 15.93
CA ILE A 39 -12.42 -6.68 16.51
C ILE A 39 -11.10 -6.19 17.14
N LEU A 40 -10.39 -7.06 17.87
CA LEU A 40 -9.09 -6.72 18.46
C LEU A 40 -8.05 -6.40 17.38
N LYS A 41 -7.99 -7.20 16.31
CA LYS A 41 -7.11 -6.96 15.17
C LYS A 41 -7.42 -5.62 14.48
N LEU A 42 -8.69 -5.32 14.26
CA LEU A 42 -9.12 -4.04 13.66
C LEU A 42 -8.76 -2.86 14.55
N ARG A 43 -8.90 -2.99 15.89
CA ARG A 43 -8.46 -1.96 16.83
C ARG A 43 -6.96 -1.74 16.77
N GLN A 44 -6.17 -2.81 16.75
CA GLN A 44 -4.72 -2.71 16.61
C GLN A 44 -4.33 -2.00 15.31
N LEU A 45 -4.91 -2.41 14.18
CA LEU A 45 -4.69 -1.74 12.89
C LEU A 45 -5.04 -0.26 12.96
N ASN A 46 -6.14 0.10 13.61
CA ASN A 46 -6.54 1.50 13.75
C ASN A 46 -5.52 2.32 14.56
N GLU A 47 -4.97 1.77 15.64
CA GLU A 47 -3.89 2.44 16.38
C GLU A 47 -2.62 2.57 15.55
N GLU A 48 -2.24 1.54 14.78
CA GLU A 48 -1.13 1.61 13.83
C GLU A 48 -1.35 2.71 12.78
N TYR A 49 -2.57 2.85 12.25
CA TYR A 49 -2.92 3.91 11.30
C TYR A 49 -2.83 5.31 11.92
N LYS A 50 -3.31 5.49 13.16
CA LYS A 50 -3.19 6.78 13.87
C LYS A 50 -1.73 7.16 14.09
N GLN A 51 -0.89 6.19 14.44
CA GLN A 51 0.54 6.42 14.58
C GLN A 51 1.17 6.84 13.24
N LEU A 52 0.86 6.12 12.15
CA LEU A 52 1.35 6.46 10.81
C LEU A 52 0.95 7.89 10.38
N LEU A 53 -0.28 8.31 10.66
CA LEU A 53 -0.73 9.68 10.37
C LEU A 53 0.04 10.74 11.17
N THR A 54 0.36 10.42 12.43
CA THR A 54 1.14 11.29 13.31
C THR A 54 2.58 11.42 12.79
N ASP A 55 3.19 10.31 12.39
CA ASP A 55 4.56 10.24 11.90
C ASP A 55 4.74 10.92 10.53
N LYS A 56 3.71 10.86 9.67
CA LYS A 56 3.70 11.49 8.34
C LYS A 56 3.20 12.94 8.35
N ARG A 57 3.11 13.57 9.53
CA ARG A 57 2.74 14.99 9.65
C ARG A 57 3.80 15.89 9.00
N ILE A 58 3.36 16.94 8.32
CA ILE A 58 4.26 17.94 7.69
C ILE A 58 4.86 18.82 8.78
N VAL A 59 6.19 18.91 8.82
CA VAL A 59 6.93 19.78 9.76
C VAL A 59 7.55 21.00 9.09
N SER A 60 7.82 20.94 7.78
CA SER A 60 8.36 22.06 7.01
C SER A 60 7.96 21.98 5.54
N LYS A 61 7.93 23.15 4.89
CA LYS A 61 7.55 23.31 3.48
C LYS A 61 8.50 24.26 2.78
N GLU A 62 9.01 23.84 1.63
CA GLU A 62 9.77 24.67 0.70
C GLU A 62 8.99 24.79 -0.61
N SER A 63 9.04 25.96 -1.25
CA SER A 63 8.45 26.14 -2.59
C SER A 63 9.35 26.98 -3.47
N ASN A 64 9.61 26.51 -4.69
CA ASN A 64 10.34 27.24 -5.71
C ASN A 64 9.42 27.39 -6.93
N LYS A 65 8.95 28.63 -7.19
CA LYS A 65 8.04 28.93 -8.29
C LYS A 65 8.70 28.75 -9.66
N ILE A 66 9.98 29.10 -9.79
CA ILE A 66 10.73 29.00 -11.06
C ILE A 66 10.86 27.54 -11.49
N LYS A 67 11.04 26.61 -10.54
CA LYS A 67 11.18 25.18 -10.80
C LYS A 67 9.88 24.38 -10.68
N ASP A 68 8.74 25.05 -10.50
CA ASP A 68 7.44 24.47 -10.15
C ASP A 68 7.56 23.30 -9.16
N LEU A 69 8.25 23.55 -8.05
CA LEU A 69 8.62 22.54 -7.06
C LEU A 69 8.04 22.92 -5.71
N LYS A 70 7.29 22.01 -5.10
CA LYS A 70 6.91 22.06 -3.68
C LYS A 70 7.51 20.85 -2.98
N ARG A 71 8.22 21.07 -1.87
CA ARG A 71 8.80 20.03 -1.03
C ARG A 71 8.22 20.15 0.37
N TYR A 72 7.85 19.01 0.93
CA TYR A 72 7.31 18.86 2.27
C TYR A 72 8.22 17.90 3.04
N HIS A 73 8.73 18.35 4.17
CA HIS A 73 9.49 17.51 5.10
C HIS A 73 8.52 16.99 6.16
N LEU A 74 8.55 15.68 6.39
CA LEU A 74 7.64 14.99 7.31
C LEU A 74 8.34 14.73 8.65
N GLN A 75 7.56 14.54 9.70
CA GLN A 75 8.04 14.37 11.06
C GLN A 75 8.97 13.16 11.23
N ASP A 76 8.73 12.08 10.49
CA ASP A 76 9.57 10.88 10.47
C ASP A 76 10.86 11.00 9.63
N GLY A 77 11.16 12.19 9.10
CA GLY A 77 12.29 12.48 8.22
C GLY A 77 12.07 12.15 6.75
N SER A 78 10.88 11.64 6.37
CA SER A 78 10.52 11.43 4.98
C SER A 78 10.35 12.75 4.23
N THR A 79 10.43 12.70 2.89
CA THR A 79 10.25 13.89 2.04
C THR A 79 9.24 13.63 0.95
N TYR A 80 8.21 14.46 0.89
CA TYR A 80 7.23 14.46 -0.20
C TYR A 80 7.44 15.65 -1.13
N VAL A 81 7.52 15.40 -2.43
CA VAL A 81 7.76 16.43 -3.44
C VAL A 81 6.70 16.38 -4.52
N ILE A 82 6.27 17.57 -4.94
CA ILE A 82 5.34 17.78 -6.04
C ILE A 82 6.04 18.60 -7.11
N ARG A 83 5.99 18.13 -8.36
CA ARG A 83 6.32 18.86 -9.58
C ARG A 83 5.15 18.81 -10.56
N SER A 84 5.23 19.59 -11.64
CA SER A 84 4.26 19.61 -12.74
C SER A 84 3.90 18.22 -13.29
N ASN A 85 4.91 17.38 -13.53
CA ASN A 85 4.76 16.11 -14.27
C ASN A 85 4.79 14.86 -13.39
N TYR A 86 5.21 14.98 -12.13
CA TYR A 86 5.30 13.87 -11.21
C TYR A 86 5.30 14.34 -9.75
N LYS A 87 4.99 13.42 -8.86
CA LYS A 87 5.12 13.56 -7.41
C LYS A 87 5.99 12.42 -6.92
N TYR A 88 6.73 12.62 -5.83
CA TYR A 88 7.41 11.49 -5.20
C TYR A 88 7.40 11.57 -3.68
N LEU A 89 7.42 10.40 -3.05
CA LEU A 89 7.67 10.23 -1.62
C LEU A 89 8.98 9.47 -1.45
N TYR A 90 9.94 10.08 -0.77
CA TYR A 90 11.07 9.37 -0.18
C TYR A 90 10.70 9.00 1.26
N ASP A 91 10.66 7.70 1.55
CA ASP A 91 10.36 7.18 2.88
C ASP A 91 11.66 6.96 3.67
N ASN A 92 11.83 7.66 4.79
CA ASN A 92 13.09 7.63 5.54
C ASN A 92 13.36 6.29 6.23
N LYS A 93 12.31 5.55 6.63
CA LYS A 93 12.44 4.27 7.33
C LYS A 93 12.89 3.16 6.37
N THR A 94 12.26 3.07 5.21
CA THR A 94 12.49 2.02 4.21
C THR A 94 13.53 2.41 3.18
N ARG A 95 13.87 3.70 3.07
CA ARG A 95 14.72 4.30 2.03
C ARG A 95 14.17 4.09 0.60
N ILE A 96 12.89 3.75 0.47
CA ILE A 96 12.22 3.58 -0.82
C ILE A 96 11.79 4.95 -1.35
N ILE A 97 11.99 5.18 -2.66
CA ILE A 97 11.45 6.35 -3.35
C ILE A 97 10.29 5.90 -4.25
N THR A 98 9.09 6.42 -4.01
CA THR A 98 7.91 6.17 -4.84
C THR A 98 7.57 7.39 -5.68
N TYR A 99 7.68 7.28 -7.00
CA TYR A 99 7.24 8.27 -7.97
C TYR A 99 5.82 7.95 -8.44
N GLN A 100 5.01 8.99 -8.64
CA GLN A 100 3.73 8.94 -9.32
C GLN A 100 3.75 9.97 -10.45
N PHE A 101 3.67 9.48 -11.69
CA PHE A 101 3.70 10.31 -12.88
C PHE A 101 2.28 10.73 -13.28
N LYS A 102 2.17 11.86 -14.00
CA LYS A 102 0.89 12.40 -14.47
C LYS A 102 0.11 11.43 -15.37
N ASN A 103 0.81 10.55 -16.09
CA ASN A 103 0.21 9.52 -16.92
C ASN A 103 -0.39 8.36 -16.10
N GLY A 104 -0.24 8.33 -14.78
CA GLY A 104 -0.75 7.26 -13.91
C GLY A 104 0.28 6.14 -13.62
N GLN A 105 1.44 6.17 -14.26
CA GLN A 105 2.55 5.26 -13.95
C GLN A 105 3.08 5.52 -12.53
N ILE A 106 3.41 4.44 -11.82
CA ILE A 106 4.03 4.50 -10.50
C ILE A 106 5.36 3.77 -10.56
N GLU A 107 6.43 4.39 -10.04
CA GLU A 107 7.74 3.74 -9.93
C GLU A 107 8.18 3.69 -8.48
N ARG A 108 8.67 2.55 -8.02
CA ARG A 108 9.30 2.39 -6.70
C ARG A 108 10.75 2.03 -6.89
N THR A 109 11.65 2.83 -6.36
CA THR A 109 13.08 2.53 -6.31
C THR A 109 13.42 2.03 -4.92
N PHE A 110 13.96 0.81 -4.86
CA PHE A 110 14.39 0.16 -3.62
C PHE A 110 15.85 0.52 -3.30
N PRO A 111 16.28 0.35 -2.04
CA PRO A 111 17.63 0.77 -1.61
C PRO A 111 18.76 0.01 -2.31
N ASN A 112 18.48 -1.19 -2.79
CA ASN A 112 19.40 -2.01 -3.57
C ASN A 112 19.44 -1.63 -5.07
N GLY A 113 18.75 -0.57 -5.49
CA GLY A 113 18.72 -0.09 -6.86
C GLY A 113 17.65 -0.74 -7.76
N ILE A 114 16.96 -1.78 -7.29
CA ILE A 114 15.85 -2.40 -8.03
C ILE A 114 14.72 -1.38 -8.20
N LYS A 115 14.05 -1.39 -9.36
CA LYS A 115 12.85 -0.58 -9.60
C LYS A 115 11.64 -1.45 -9.95
N GLU A 116 10.52 -1.22 -9.27
CA GLU A 116 9.20 -1.69 -9.70
C GLU A 116 8.52 -0.57 -10.49
N ILE A 117 8.06 -0.86 -11.70
CA ILE A 117 7.30 0.05 -12.56
C ILE A 117 5.91 -0.53 -12.75
N ARG A 118 4.89 0.17 -12.26
CA ARG A 118 3.49 -0.18 -12.47
C ARG A 118 2.90 0.73 -13.54
N TYR A 119 2.51 0.13 -14.64
CA TYR A 119 1.90 0.82 -15.76
C TYR A 119 0.39 0.97 -15.57
N THR A 120 -0.22 1.84 -16.37
CA THR A 120 -1.66 2.16 -16.31
C THR A 120 -2.56 1.00 -16.70
N ASP A 121 -2.06 0.08 -17.53
CA ASP A 121 -2.74 -1.16 -17.91
C ASP A 121 -2.70 -2.23 -16.80
N GLY A 122 -2.02 -1.94 -15.68
CA GLY A 122 -1.85 -2.84 -14.55
C GLY A 122 -0.66 -3.78 -14.67
N SER A 123 0.10 -3.74 -15.78
CA SER A 123 1.32 -4.52 -15.91
C SER A 123 2.41 -4.00 -14.95
N ILE A 124 3.29 -4.92 -14.54
CA ILE A 124 4.38 -4.62 -13.61
C ILE A 124 5.71 -5.04 -14.25
N GLY A 125 6.59 -4.08 -14.45
CA GLY A 125 7.99 -4.32 -14.83
C GLY A 125 8.90 -4.22 -13.60
N ILE A 126 9.84 -5.15 -13.46
CA ILE A 126 10.93 -5.08 -12.49
C ILE A 126 12.21 -4.80 -13.25
N ARG A 127 12.96 -3.79 -12.81
CA ARG A 127 14.22 -3.37 -13.43
C ARG A 127 15.35 -3.56 -12.44
N HIS A 128 16.32 -4.39 -12.80
CA HIS A 128 17.47 -4.75 -11.95
C HIS A 128 18.72 -3.88 -12.21
N GLY A 129 18.74 -3.13 -13.32
CA GLY A 129 19.86 -2.27 -13.72
C GLY A 129 19.48 -1.33 -14.87
N ASN A 130 20.46 -0.67 -15.50
CA ASN A 130 20.14 0.27 -16.58
C ASN A 130 19.49 -0.38 -17.81
N ASN A 131 19.71 -1.68 -18.07
CA ASN A 131 19.22 -2.35 -19.29
C ASN A 131 18.48 -3.68 -19.07
N ASP A 132 18.27 -4.13 -17.82
CA ASP A 132 17.62 -5.41 -17.54
C ASP A 132 16.18 -5.23 -17.05
N TYR A 133 15.23 -5.77 -17.81
CA TYR A 133 13.80 -5.71 -17.54
C TYR A 133 13.20 -7.11 -17.43
N ASP A 134 12.62 -7.42 -16.27
CA ASP A 134 11.74 -8.56 -16.09
C ASP A 134 10.29 -8.07 -16.09
N TYR A 135 9.50 -8.52 -17.07
CA TYR A 135 8.09 -8.17 -17.15
C TYR A 135 7.24 -9.27 -16.51
N ILE A 136 6.50 -8.93 -15.46
CA ILE A 136 5.48 -9.81 -14.91
C ILE A 136 4.19 -9.56 -15.70
N THR A 137 4.02 -10.28 -16.82
CA THR A 137 2.75 -10.31 -17.54
C THR A 137 1.77 -11.23 -16.83
N THR A 138 0.68 -10.68 -16.28
CA THR A 138 -0.50 -11.48 -15.99
C THR A 138 -1.15 -11.85 -17.32
N ARG A 139 -0.89 -13.06 -17.84
CA ARG A 139 -1.69 -13.63 -18.93
C ARG A 139 -3.16 -13.62 -18.50
N LYS A 140 -4.02 -13.10 -19.40
CA LYS A 140 -5.48 -13.03 -19.21
C LYS A 140 -6.09 -14.42 -19.10
#